data_AF-A0A5B0PM24-F1
#
_entry.id   AF-A0A5B0PM24-F1
#
_cell.length_a   1.000
_cell.length_b   1.000
_cell.length_c   1.000
_cell.angle_alpha   90.00
_cell.angle_beta   90.00
_cell.angle_gamma   90.00
#
_symmetry.space_group_name_H-M   'P 1'
#
loop_
_entity.id
_entity.type
_entity.pdbx_description
1 polymer ?
#
loop_
_entity_poly.entity_id
_entity_poly.type
_entity_poly.pdbx_seq_one_letter_code
_entity_poly.pdbx_strand_id
1 'polypeptide(L)'
;MITDLGVKDNINKQAMDTIATGFDTGGSIRLPAAHCGLIGLKPSCGLISRFGMVQYSTSLDTVGILARSTDQIRKTFSCLNGHDQRDPTSIPKKHRLKSNELNRLWQARFTRDSGDLSDIRVGVPI
;
A
#
# COMPACT_ATOMS: atom_id res chain seq x y z
N MET A 1 10.13 11.06 -5.83
CA MET A 1 9.82 12.11 -4.84
C MET A 1 9.00 11.46 -3.73
N ILE A 2 9.43 11.57 -2.48
CA ILE A 2 8.75 11.01 -1.30
C ILE A 2 8.10 12.18 -0.56
N THR A 3 6.82 12.08 -0.23
CA THR A 3 6.06 13.13 0.47
C THR A 3 5.63 12.62 1.84
N ASP A 4 5.96 13.37 2.90
CA ASP A 4 5.53 13.09 4.28
C ASP A 4 4.06 13.51 4.47
N LEU A 5 3.21 12.55 4.85
CA LEU A 5 1.81 12.78 5.19
C LEU A 5 1.74 12.97 6.70
N GLY A 6 2.12 14.15 7.19
CA GLY A 6 2.01 14.48 8.61
C GLY A 6 0.54 14.47 9.07
N VAL A 7 0.08 13.36 9.65
CA VAL A 7 -1.25 13.27 10.27
C VAL A 7 -1.19 14.00 11.62
N LYS A 8 -1.78 15.20 11.69
CA LYS A 8 -1.93 15.98 12.93
C LYS A 8 -3.32 15.77 13.51
N ASP A 9 -3.50 14.75 14.33
CA ASP A 9 -4.68 14.66 15.18
C ASP A 9 -4.31 15.13 16.61
N ASN A 10 -5.01 16.19 17.04
CA ASN A 10 -5.03 16.66 18.42
C ASN A 10 -5.59 15.56 19.32
N ILE A 11 -4.75 14.90 20.11
CA ILE A 11 -4.97 14.40 21.49
C ILE A 11 -3.77 13.51 21.83
N ASN A 12 -3.00 13.93 22.83
CA ASN A 12 -1.93 13.19 23.50
C ASN A 12 -0.70 12.80 22.65
N LYS A 13 0.45 13.10 23.24
CA LYS A 13 1.83 12.89 22.78
C LYS A 13 2.11 11.39 22.50
N GLN A 14 1.54 10.85 21.44
CA GLN A 14 1.87 9.53 20.89
C GLN A 14 2.80 9.78 19.70
N ALA A 15 3.88 8.99 19.59
CA ALA A 15 4.99 9.21 18.67
C ALA A 15 4.52 9.69 17.29
N MET A 16 5.13 10.76 16.75
CA MET A 16 4.88 11.23 15.38
C MET A 16 4.81 10.04 14.41
N ASP A 17 3.61 9.75 13.92
CA ASP A 17 3.33 8.70 12.95
C ASP A 17 3.84 9.15 11.58
N THR A 18 5.16 9.21 11.41
CA THR A 18 5.79 9.57 10.13
C THR A 18 5.43 8.48 9.11
N ILE A 19 4.62 8.87 8.13
CA ILE A 19 4.23 8.05 7.00
C ILE A 19 4.62 8.83 5.76
N ALA A 20 5.22 8.14 4.79
CA ALA A 20 5.56 8.76 3.53
C ALA A 20 4.94 8.03 2.34
N THR A 21 4.56 8.78 1.32
CA THR A 21 4.12 8.23 0.03
C THR A 21 5.14 8.52 -1.05
N GLY A 22 5.24 7.63 -2.03
CA GLY A 22 6.01 7.85 -3.25
C GLY A 22 5.46 6.95 -4.35
N PHE A 23 6.24 6.66 -5.38
CA PHE A 23 5.85 5.71 -6.41
C PHE A 23 6.97 4.71 -6.69
N ASP A 24 6.56 3.51 -7.08
CA ASP A 24 7.44 2.38 -7.39
C ASP A 24 7.21 1.99 -8.84
N THR A 25 8.25 2.15 -9.67
CA THR A 25 8.29 1.65 -11.05
C THR A 25 9.04 0.32 -11.11
N GLY A 26 10.24 0.29 -10.54
CA GLY A 26 11.16 -0.85 -10.56
C GLY A 26 11.73 -1.23 -9.19
N GLY A 27 11.12 -0.75 -8.11
CA GLY A 27 11.56 -0.99 -6.74
C GLY A 27 11.71 0.28 -5.88
N SER A 28 11.37 1.46 -6.39
CA SER A 28 11.63 2.75 -5.72
C SER A 28 10.89 2.97 -4.39
N ILE A 29 9.99 2.07 -3.99
CA ILE A 29 9.45 2.00 -2.62
C ILE A 29 10.07 0.82 -1.87
N ARG A 30 10.10 -0.38 -2.47
CA ARG A 30 10.53 -1.61 -1.78
C ARG A 30 12.03 -1.65 -1.48
N LEU A 31 12.88 -1.18 -2.40
CA LEU A 31 14.34 -1.17 -2.24
C LEU A 31 14.81 -0.20 -1.16
N PRO A 32 14.41 1.09 -1.14
CA PRO A 32 14.80 1.98 -0.04
C PRO A 32 14.18 1.55 1.30
N ALA A 33 12.98 0.97 1.30
CA ALA A 33 12.41 0.40 2.53
C ALA A 33 13.31 -0.68 3.12
N ALA A 34 13.73 -1.65 2.29
CA ALA A 34 14.63 -2.71 2.71
C ALA A 34 15.99 -2.16 3.18
N HIS A 35 16.54 -1.16 2.49
CA HIS A 35 17.82 -0.56 2.86
C HIS A 35 17.78 0.22 4.17
N CYS A 36 16.66 0.90 4.46
CA CYS A 36 16.50 1.77 5.63
C CYS A 36 15.80 1.10 6.82
N GLY A 37 15.48 -0.20 6.75
CA GLY A 37 14.76 -0.91 7.82
C GLY A 37 13.32 -0.42 8.01
N LEU A 38 12.65 -0.02 6.92
CA LEU A 38 11.25 0.40 6.91
C LEU A 38 10.37 -0.64 6.20
N ILE A 39 9.06 -0.49 6.36
CA ILE A 39 8.07 -1.26 5.59
C ILE A 39 7.71 -0.46 4.34
N GLY A 40 7.86 -1.09 3.17
CA GLY A 40 7.50 -0.51 1.87
C GLY A 40 6.41 -1.31 1.18
N LEU A 41 5.20 -0.74 1.07
CA LEU A 41 4.09 -1.33 0.34
C LEU A 41 3.98 -0.74 -1.05
N LYS A 42 4.15 -1.59 -2.07
CA LYS A 42 3.69 -1.31 -3.44
C LYS A 42 2.39 -2.10 -3.68
N PRO A 43 1.22 -1.46 -3.71
CA PRO A 43 -0.04 -2.15 -4.01
C PRO A 43 -0.09 -2.65 -5.47
N SER A 44 -1.21 -3.26 -5.85
CA SER A 44 -1.51 -3.50 -7.27
C SER A 44 -1.70 -2.17 -7.99
N CYS A 45 -1.16 -2.07 -9.21
CA CYS A 45 -1.31 -0.87 -10.04
C CYS A 45 -2.79 -0.51 -10.23
N GLY A 46 -3.12 0.78 -10.12
CA GLY A 46 -4.49 1.30 -10.22
C GLY A 46 -5.33 1.21 -8.94
N LEU A 47 -4.82 0.65 -7.84
CA LEU A 47 -5.52 0.69 -6.55
C LEU A 47 -5.53 2.07 -5.90
N ILE A 48 -4.43 2.81 -6.06
CA ILE A 48 -4.25 4.21 -5.66
C ILE A 48 -4.09 5.04 -6.93
N SER A 49 -4.82 6.16 -7.02
CA SER A 49 -4.76 7.10 -8.15
C SER A 49 -3.36 7.70 -8.34
N ARG A 50 -2.96 7.84 -9.61
CA ARG A 50 -1.73 8.52 -10.04
C ARG A 50 -1.98 9.93 -10.59
N PHE A 51 -3.21 10.42 -10.48
CA PHE A 51 -3.53 11.76 -10.94
C PHE A 51 -2.64 12.81 -10.25
N GLY A 52 -2.02 13.70 -11.04
CA GLY A 52 -1.08 14.72 -10.53
C GLY A 52 0.36 14.24 -10.33
N MET A 53 0.66 12.96 -10.58
CA MET A 53 2.02 12.43 -10.53
C MET A 53 2.73 12.58 -11.88
N VAL A 54 4.01 12.94 -11.85
CA VAL A 54 4.90 12.82 -13.03
C VAL A 54 5.25 11.35 -13.21
N GLN A 55 4.77 10.75 -14.30
CA GLN A 55 4.90 9.32 -14.58
C GLN A 55 6.16 9.04 -15.41
N TYR A 56 6.88 7.97 -15.06
CA TYR A 56 7.92 7.39 -15.89
C TYR A 56 7.36 6.27 -16.78
N SER A 57 6.44 5.44 -16.26
CA SER A 57 5.80 4.35 -17.01
C SER A 57 4.34 4.17 -16.61
N THR A 58 3.44 4.24 -17.59
CA THR A 58 2.00 4.10 -17.37
C THR A 58 1.59 2.69 -16.92
N SER A 59 2.35 1.66 -17.27
CA SER A 59 2.04 0.27 -16.91
C SER A 59 2.67 -0.18 -15.59
N LEU A 60 3.77 0.45 -15.17
CA LEU A 60 4.55 0.02 -14.00
C LEU A 60 4.40 0.95 -12.80
N ASP A 61 4.26 2.26 -13.01
CA ASP A 61 4.23 3.21 -11.91
C ASP A 61 3.04 2.92 -11.00
N THR A 62 3.31 2.77 -9.71
CA THR A 62 2.29 2.57 -8.69
C THR A 62 2.62 3.42 -7.48
N VAL A 63 1.66 4.19 -6.98
CA VAL A 63 1.82 4.91 -5.71
C VAL A 63 1.99 3.89 -4.58
N GLY A 64 3.02 4.05 -3.77
CA GLY A 64 3.34 3.18 -2.64
C GLY A 64 3.51 3.96 -1.34
N ILE A 65 3.58 3.21 -0.24
CA ILE A 65 3.59 3.74 1.13
C ILE A 65 4.84 3.22 1.86
N LEU A 66 5.50 4.11 2.58
CA LEU A 66 6.61 3.86 3.48
C LEU A 66 6.18 4.19 4.91
N ALA A 67 6.40 3.26 5.85
CA ALA A 67 6.10 3.49 7.25
C ALA A 67 6.97 2.62 8.16
N ARG A 68 6.90 2.87 9.47
CA ARG A 68 7.60 2.06 10.51
C ARG A 68 6.76 0.89 11.03
N SER A 69 5.46 0.88 10.77
CA SER A 69 4.53 -0.16 11.24
C SER A 69 3.58 -0.62 10.14
N THR A 70 3.23 -1.91 10.15
CA THR A 70 2.24 -2.50 9.25
C THR A 70 0.83 -1.91 9.47
N ASP A 71 0.50 -1.51 10.70
CA ASP A 71 -0.79 -0.87 11.00
C ASP A 71 -0.89 0.52 10.36
N GLN A 72 0.20 1.29 10.37
CA GLN A 72 0.29 2.57 9.67
C GLN A 72 0.07 2.37 8.16
N ILE A 73 0.78 1.41 7.55
CA ILE A 73 0.57 1.05 6.15
C ILE A 73 -0.90 0.73 5.87
N ARG A 74 -1.53 -0.11 6.70
CA ARG A 74 -2.93 -0.53 6.53
C ARG A 74 -3.90 0.66 6.60
N LYS A 75 -3.74 1.53 7.60
CA LYS A 75 -4.56 2.74 7.77
C LYS A 75 -4.40 3.68 6.58
N THR A 76 -3.17 4.01 6.21
CA THR A 76 -2.89 4.90 5.08
C THR A 76 -3.39 4.31 3.77
N PHE A 77 -3.16 3.02 3.53
CA PHE A 77 -3.67 2.35 2.34
C PHE A 77 -5.19 2.43 2.28
N SER A 78 -5.90 2.20 3.39
CA SER A 78 -7.36 2.29 3.43
C SER A 78 -7.89 3.68 3.05
N CYS A 79 -7.16 4.75 3.38
CA CYS A 79 -7.50 6.12 3.00
C CYS A 79 -7.20 6.42 1.51
N LEU A 80 -6.07 5.94 0.99
CA LEU A 80 -5.62 6.23 -0.38
C LEU A 80 -6.28 5.33 -1.43
N ASN A 81 -6.74 4.15 -1.02
CA ASN A 81 -7.29 3.12 -1.90
C ASN A 81 -8.70 3.50 -2.38
N GLY A 82 -8.79 4.29 -3.45
CA GLY A 82 -10.04 4.72 -4.09
C GLY A 82 -9.99 4.68 -5.62
N HIS A 83 -11.17 4.63 -6.24
CA HIS A 83 -11.30 4.88 -7.68
C HIS A 83 -11.30 6.39 -7.93
N ASP A 84 -10.49 6.85 -8.89
CA ASP A 84 -10.42 8.25 -9.30
C ASP A 84 -10.64 8.35 -10.81
N GLN A 85 -11.69 9.08 -11.22
CA GLN A 85 -12.06 9.24 -12.63
C GLN A 85 -11.02 10.02 -13.44
N ARG A 86 -10.15 10.78 -12.77
CA ARG A 86 -9.11 11.58 -13.44
C ARG A 86 -7.87 10.75 -13.78
N ASP A 87 -7.76 9.55 -13.22
CA ASP A 87 -6.71 8.59 -13.55
C ASP A 87 -7.32 7.44 -14.39
N PRO A 88 -7.04 7.37 -15.70
CA PRO A 88 -7.61 6.35 -16.59
C PRO A 88 -7.17 4.92 -16.24
N THR A 89 -6.16 4.78 -15.40
CA THR A 89 -5.65 3.48 -14.95
C THR A 89 -6.19 3.06 -13.58
N SER A 90 -6.95 3.94 -12.93
CA SER A 90 -7.58 3.66 -11.66
C SER A 90 -8.61 2.54 -11.83
N ILE A 91 -8.53 1.52 -10.97
CA ILE A 91 -9.40 0.35 -11.08
C ILE A 91 -10.85 0.76 -10.76
N PRO A 92 -11.82 0.51 -11.66
CA PRO A 92 -13.22 0.87 -11.45
C PRO A 92 -13.85 0.17 -10.24
N LYS A 93 -14.84 0.84 -9.63
CA LYS A 93 -15.56 0.35 -8.43
C LYS A 93 -16.06 -1.09 -8.56
N LYS A 94 -16.54 -1.49 -9.74
CA LYS A 94 -17.01 -2.87 -10.03
C LYS A 94 -15.94 -3.93 -9.71
N HIS A 95 -14.72 -3.73 -10.19
CA HIS A 95 -13.61 -4.68 -9.96
C HIS A 95 -13.14 -4.67 -8.51
N ARG A 96 -13.14 -3.49 -7.86
CA ARG A 96 -12.79 -3.36 -6.44
C ARG A 96 -13.75 -4.12 -5.54
N LEU A 97 -15.06 -4.02 -5.79
CA LEU A 97 -16.08 -4.76 -5.05
C LEU A 97 -15.87 -6.27 -5.15
N LYS A 98 -15.61 -6.76 -6.37
CA LYS A 98 -15.34 -8.18 -6.57
C LYS A 98 -14.05 -8.64 -5.88
N SER A 99 -12.99 -7.83 -5.97
CA SER A 99 -11.73 -8.09 -5.27
C SER A 99 -11.92 -8.10 -3.75
N ASN A 100 -12.69 -7.16 -3.20
CA ASN A 100 -12.96 -7.09 -1.75
C ASN A 100 -13.76 -8.30 -1.26
N GLU A 101 -14.75 -8.77 -2.03
CA GLU A 101 -15.49 -10.00 -1.73
C GLU A 101 -14.53 -11.20 -1.63
N LEU A 102 -13.68 -11.39 -2.65
CA LEU A 102 -12.68 -12.46 -2.65
C LEU A 102 -11.70 -12.29 -1.48
N ASN A 103 -11.19 -11.08 -1.26
CA ASN A 103 -10.25 -10.81 -0.17
C ASN A 103 -10.83 -11.19 1.20
N ARG A 104 -12.12 -10.98 1.46
CA ARG A 104 -12.75 -11.44 2.70
C ARG A 104 -12.70 -12.95 2.86
N LEU A 105 -12.95 -13.70 1.79
CA LEU A 105 -12.86 -15.17 1.79
C LEU A 105 -11.42 -15.64 2.03
N TRP A 106 -10.44 -14.99 1.39
CA TRP A 106 -9.02 -15.29 1.59
C TRP A 106 -8.56 -14.96 3.01
N GLN A 107 -8.94 -13.80 3.55
CA GLN A 107 -8.61 -13.39 4.91
C GLN A 107 -9.21 -14.36 5.93
N ALA A 108 -10.47 -14.77 5.77
CA ALA A 108 -11.10 -15.75 6.65
C ALA A 108 -10.40 -17.12 6.62
N ARG A 109 -9.73 -17.45 5.52
CA ARG A 109 -9.03 -18.73 5.36
C ARG A 109 -7.60 -18.71 5.90
N PHE A 110 -6.88 -17.61 5.73
CA PHE A 110 -5.43 -17.55 5.96
C PHE A 110 -4.99 -16.62 7.09
N THR A 111 -5.84 -15.68 7.50
CA THR A 111 -5.49 -14.74 8.58
C THR A 111 -5.91 -15.32 9.91
N ARG A 112 -4.94 -15.44 10.82
CA ARG A 112 -5.13 -15.92 12.18
C ARG A 112 -4.57 -14.86 13.13
N ASP A 113 -5.29 -14.61 14.22
CA ASP A 113 -4.83 -13.66 15.25
C ASP A 113 -3.54 -14.13 15.95
N SER A 114 -3.21 -15.43 15.86
CA SER A 114 -2.00 -16.02 16.42
C SER A 114 -0.71 -15.65 15.68
N GLY A 115 -0.79 -15.06 14.48
CA GLY A 115 0.38 -14.85 13.62
C GLY A 115 0.98 -16.14 13.04
N ASP A 116 0.26 -17.25 13.16
CA ASP A 116 0.66 -18.56 12.64
C ASP A 116 0.62 -18.57 11.10
N LEU A 117 1.74 -18.93 10.48
CA LEU A 117 1.93 -19.00 9.02
C LEU A 117 2.10 -20.45 8.51
N SER A 118 1.90 -21.46 9.35
CA SER A 118 2.18 -22.88 9.04
C SER A 118 1.46 -23.42 7.79
N ASP A 119 0.26 -22.90 7.50
CA ASP A 119 -0.55 -23.31 6.33
C ASP A 119 -0.33 -22.44 5.08
N ILE A 120 0.60 -21.47 5.14
CA ILE A 120 0.93 -20.60 4.02
C ILE A 120 2.16 -21.14 3.30
N ARG A 121 2.03 -21.31 1.98
CA ARG A 121 3.15 -21.72 1.11
C ARG A 121 3.77 -20.47 0.48
N VAL A 122 5.06 -20.25 0.75
CA VAL A 122 5.83 -19.14 0.17
C VAL A 122 6.92 -19.72 -0.73
N GLY A 123 6.94 -19.31 -2.00
CA GLY A 123 8.04 -19.65 -2.91
C GLY A 123 9.24 -18.77 -2.65
N VAL A 124 10.43 -19.36 -2.49
CA VAL A 124 11.69 -18.62 -2.38
C VAL A 124 12.26 -18.44 -3.79
N PRO A 125 12.35 -17.21 -4.33
CA PRO A 125 13.02 -17.00 -5.60
C PRO A 125 14.52 -17.29 -5.45
N ILE A 126 15.06 -18.14 -6.31
CA ILE A 126 16.49 -18.47 -6.43
C ILE A 126 17.17 -17.58 -7.46
#